data_AF-A0A3M6XKJ8-F1
#
_entry.id   AF-A0A3M6XKJ8-F1
#
_cell.length_a   1.000
_cell.length_b   1.000
_cell.length_c   1.000
_cell.angle_alpha   90.00
_cell.angle_beta   90.00
_cell.angle_gamma   90.00
#
_symmetry.space_group_name_H-M   'P 1'
#
loop_
_entity.id
_entity.type
_entity.pdbx_description
1 polymer ?
#
loop_
_entity_poly.entity_id
_entity_poly.type
_entity_poly.pdbx_seq_one_letter_code
_entity_poly.pdbx_strand_id
1 'polypeptide(L)'
;MESLADDEMVNIVLSHDGTVLKIQRTLLLNLSPWFQKALTSGFIEGQSLTLRFPGVPTDVVQTFVYWIFHGTIRWGDNSAQGEMLETCKEQQALFARLWMFGEEHLLPELQHAAICALSEQLLHAFPTVEPLLEVYEGTAPDSPLRKVMAHEAASGWRIRIPSDSKENKSCYSRGDLDKLGAIAGCAADFATALEIEMQIAESHRFRDSQDTIIRQRSTQDLSSAEEEI
;
A
#
# COMPACT_ATOMS: atom_id res chain seq x y z
N MET A 1 -16.72 26.65 -18.29
CA MET A 1 -17.15 25.36 -17.70
C MET A 1 -18.34 24.90 -18.53
N GLU A 2 -18.13 23.91 -19.38
CA GLU A 2 -19.25 23.24 -20.05
C GLU A 2 -20.10 22.51 -19.00
N SER A 3 -21.41 22.48 -19.22
CA SER A 3 -22.36 21.83 -18.33
C SER A 3 -22.18 20.31 -18.39
N LEU A 4 -21.90 19.68 -17.25
CA LEU A 4 -21.84 18.20 -17.15
C LEU A 4 -23.19 17.52 -17.43
N ALA A 5 -24.30 18.28 -17.49
CA ALA A 5 -25.63 17.75 -17.73
C ALA A 5 -25.85 17.28 -19.18
N ASP A 6 -25.06 17.80 -20.13
CA ASP A 6 -25.13 17.48 -21.56
C ASP A 6 -23.94 16.63 -22.03
N ASP A 7 -23.11 16.14 -21.10
CA ASP A 7 -21.92 15.36 -21.42
C ASP A 7 -22.26 13.91 -21.82
N GLU A 8 -21.45 13.33 -22.71
CA GLU A 8 -21.61 11.94 -23.12
C GLU A 8 -21.28 10.98 -21.97
N MET A 9 -21.99 9.86 -21.89
CA MET A 9 -21.74 8.85 -20.86
C MET A 9 -20.88 7.71 -21.41
N VAL A 10 -19.83 7.37 -20.67
CA VAL A 10 -18.99 6.20 -20.90
C VAL A 10 -19.48 5.04 -20.04
N ASN A 11 -19.59 3.87 -20.64
CA ASN A 11 -19.94 2.62 -19.97
C ASN A 11 -18.66 1.93 -19.48
N ILE A 12 -18.58 1.60 -18.20
CA ILE A 12 -17.55 0.72 -17.64
C ILE A 12 -18.21 -0.63 -17.33
N VAL A 13 -17.76 -1.68 -18.00
CA VAL A 13 -18.33 -3.03 -17.83
C VAL A 13 -17.52 -3.81 -16.81
N LEU A 14 -18.18 -4.26 -15.75
CA LEU A 14 -17.59 -5.08 -14.69
C LEU A 14 -17.39 -6.52 -15.20
N SER A 15 -16.26 -7.12 -14.82
CA SER A 15 -15.78 -8.39 -15.36
C SER A 15 -16.59 -9.61 -14.89
N HIS A 16 -17.19 -9.55 -13.69
CA HIS A 16 -17.83 -10.71 -13.06
C HIS A 16 -19.26 -11.00 -13.56
N ASP A 17 -20.06 -9.96 -13.81
CA ASP A 17 -21.50 -10.07 -14.11
C ASP A 17 -21.95 -9.24 -15.33
N GLY A 18 -21.04 -8.46 -15.92
CA GLY A 18 -21.36 -7.54 -17.02
C GLY A 18 -22.14 -6.29 -16.59
N THR A 19 -22.27 -6.03 -15.28
CA THR A 19 -22.88 -4.79 -14.78
C THR A 19 -22.17 -3.57 -15.36
N VAL A 20 -22.96 -2.58 -15.74
CA VAL A 20 -22.47 -1.37 -16.41
C VAL A 20 -22.56 -0.18 -15.46
N LEU A 21 -21.41 0.38 -15.11
CA LEU A 21 -21.29 1.67 -14.45
C LEU A 21 -21.22 2.78 -15.51
N LYS A 22 -21.92 3.89 -15.30
CA LYS A 22 -21.93 5.01 -16.24
C LYS A 22 -21.27 6.24 -15.64
N ILE A 23 -20.29 6.81 -16.35
CA ILE A 23 -19.54 7.99 -15.91
C ILE A 23 -19.51 9.01 -17.04
N GLN A 24 -19.59 10.29 -16.70
CA GLN A 24 -19.38 11.40 -17.64
C GLN A 24 -18.02 11.27 -18.34
N ARG A 25 -18.02 11.32 -19.68
CA ARG A 25 -16.83 11.21 -20.52
C ARG A 25 -15.80 12.27 -20.15
N THR A 26 -16.25 13.50 -19.91
CA THR A 26 -15.40 14.63 -19.52
C THR A 26 -14.67 14.37 -18.21
N LEU A 27 -15.27 13.66 -17.24
CA LEU A 27 -14.56 13.28 -16.02
C LEU A 27 -13.39 12.35 -16.34
N LEU A 28 -13.64 11.27 -17.11
CA LEU A 28 -12.59 10.30 -17.46
C LEU A 28 -11.47 10.94 -18.29
N LEU A 29 -11.80 11.78 -19.28
CA LEU A 29 -10.81 12.49 -20.11
C LEU A 29 -9.89 13.41 -19.28
N ASN A 30 -10.38 13.96 -18.17
CA ASN A 30 -9.60 14.82 -17.30
C ASN A 30 -8.77 14.05 -16.25
N LEU A 31 -9.01 12.75 -16.07
CA LEU A 31 -8.31 11.95 -15.06
C LEU A 31 -6.91 11.53 -15.50
N SER A 32 -6.74 11.06 -16.75
CA SER A 32 -5.42 10.67 -17.22
C SER A 32 -5.25 10.73 -18.74
N PRO A 33 -4.00 10.88 -19.22
CA PRO A 33 -3.67 10.75 -20.64
C PRO A 33 -4.07 9.40 -21.24
N TRP A 34 -4.12 8.35 -20.42
CA TRP A 34 -4.57 7.03 -20.86
C TRP A 34 -6.04 7.08 -21.29
N PHE A 35 -6.93 7.65 -20.46
CA PHE A 35 -8.35 7.78 -20.79
C PHE A 35 -8.57 8.71 -21.98
N GLN A 36 -7.79 9.79 -22.09
CA GLN A 36 -7.81 10.64 -23.29
C GLN A 36 -7.55 9.81 -24.54
N LYS A 37 -6.48 9.03 -24.55
CA LYS A 37 -6.14 8.19 -25.69
C LYS A 37 -7.18 7.10 -25.94
N ALA A 38 -7.62 6.39 -24.90
CA ALA A 38 -8.60 5.31 -25.01
C ALA A 38 -9.94 5.79 -25.57
N LEU A 39 -10.41 6.96 -25.12
CA LEU A 39 -11.73 7.46 -25.47
C LEU A 39 -11.75 8.39 -26.68
N THR A 40 -10.64 9.00 -27.09
CA THR A 40 -10.63 9.93 -28.26
C THR A 40 -10.03 9.33 -29.53
N SER A 41 -9.34 8.20 -29.40
CA SER A 41 -8.77 7.50 -30.55
C SER A 41 -9.82 6.77 -31.37
N GLY A 42 -9.44 6.33 -32.57
CA GLY A 42 -10.26 5.45 -33.42
C GLY A 42 -10.34 4.00 -32.92
N PHE A 43 -9.90 3.67 -31.70
CA PHE A 43 -10.05 2.33 -31.13
C PHE A 43 -11.52 2.03 -30.78
N ILE A 44 -11.81 0.75 -30.50
CA ILE A 44 -13.17 0.27 -30.24
C ILE A 44 -13.76 0.99 -29.01
N GLU A 45 -12.94 1.28 -28.02
CA GLU A 45 -13.29 1.99 -26.78
C GLU A 45 -13.79 3.41 -27.08
N GLY A 46 -13.09 4.16 -27.93
CA GLY A 46 -13.47 5.52 -28.34
C GLY A 46 -14.72 5.56 -29.21
N GLN A 47 -14.95 4.54 -30.05
CA GLN A 47 -16.14 4.43 -30.88
C GLN A 47 -17.38 3.96 -30.09
N SER A 48 -17.20 3.00 -29.18
CA SER A 48 -18.30 2.39 -28.42
C SER A 48 -18.59 3.09 -27.09
N LEU A 49 -17.74 4.03 -26.68
CA LEU A 49 -17.75 4.65 -25.34
C LEU A 49 -17.90 3.61 -24.24
N THR A 50 -17.19 2.49 -24.40
CA THR A 50 -17.27 1.34 -23.49
C THR A 50 -15.87 0.91 -23.12
N LEU A 51 -15.55 1.02 -21.83
CA LEU A 51 -14.30 0.57 -21.24
C LEU A 51 -14.49 -0.79 -20.58
N ARG A 52 -13.48 -1.65 -20.78
CA ARG A 52 -13.37 -2.97 -20.15
C ARG A 52 -11.96 -3.09 -19.58
N PHE A 53 -11.85 -3.66 -18.39
CA PHE A 53 -10.59 -3.88 -17.70
C PHE A 53 -10.38 -5.39 -17.51
N PRO A 54 -9.94 -6.11 -18.56
CA PRO A 54 -9.77 -7.57 -18.48
C PRO A 54 -8.71 -7.92 -17.44
N GLY A 55 -9.01 -8.91 -16.59
CA GLY A 55 -8.11 -9.32 -15.51
C GLY A 55 -8.16 -8.43 -14.27
N VAL A 56 -8.86 -7.29 -14.32
CA VAL A 56 -9.03 -6.42 -13.16
C VAL A 56 -10.24 -6.87 -12.33
N PRO A 57 -10.06 -7.14 -11.02
CA PRO A 57 -11.15 -7.47 -10.11
C PRO A 57 -12.23 -6.39 -10.05
N THR A 58 -13.48 -6.80 -9.82
CA THR A 58 -14.63 -5.87 -9.83
C THR A 58 -14.56 -4.84 -8.69
N ASP A 59 -14.10 -5.24 -7.51
CA ASP A 59 -13.89 -4.38 -6.34
C ASP A 59 -12.86 -3.26 -6.60
N VAL A 60 -11.81 -3.54 -7.37
CA VAL A 60 -10.83 -2.54 -7.83
C VAL A 60 -11.52 -1.49 -8.71
N VAL A 61 -12.30 -1.93 -9.70
CA VAL A 61 -13.02 -1.01 -10.61
C VAL A 61 -14.07 -0.21 -9.84
N GLN A 62 -14.84 -0.84 -8.95
CA GLN A 62 -15.85 -0.16 -8.15
C GLN A 62 -15.22 0.87 -7.21
N THR A 63 -14.10 0.53 -6.56
CA THR A 63 -13.36 1.45 -5.69
C THR A 63 -12.77 2.62 -6.48
N PHE A 64 -12.26 2.36 -7.70
CA PHE A 64 -11.82 3.43 -8.60
C PHE A 64 -12.98 4.38 -8.97
N VAL A 65 -14.13 3.85 -9.38
CA VAL A 65 -15.31 4.67 -9.69
C VAL A 65 -15.77 5.46 -8.49
N TYR A 66 -15.79 4.85 -7.30
CA TYR A 66 -16.08 5.53 -6.05
C TYR A 66 -15.11 6.71 -5.83
N TRP A 67 -13.80 6.46 -5.98
CA TRP A 67 -12.77 7.48 -5.81
C TRP A 67 -12.93 8.65 -6.79
N ILE A 68 -13.33 8.42 -8.05
CA ILE A 68 -13.60 9.52 -9.01
C ILE A 68 -14.62 10.52 -8.45
N PHE A 69 -15.68 10.02 -7.81
CA PHE A 69 -16.76 10.88 -7.31
C PHE A 69 -16.47 11.50 -5.94
N HIS A 70 -15.62 10.87 -5.13
CA HIS A 70 -15.42 11.26 -3.73
C HIS A 70 -14.02 11.80 -3.41
N GLY A 71 -13.05 11.63 -4.31
CA GLY A 71 -11.65 12.01 -4.11
C GLY A 71 -10.93 11.24 -2.99
N THR A 72 -11.60 10.25 -2.38
CA THR A 72 -11.09 9.46 -1.26
C THR A 72 -11.45 7.99 -1.46
N ILE A 73 -10.60 7.10 -0.94
CA ILE A 73 -10.87 5.67 -0.89
C ILE A 73 -11.50 5.39 0.47
N ARG A 74 -12.73 4.86 0.49
CA ARG A 74 -13.36 4.40 1.72
C ARG A 74 -13.09 2.92 1.92
N TRP A 75 -12.81 2.54 3.16
CA TRP A 75 -12.79 1.15 3.62
C TRP A 75 -13.63 1.03 4.90
N GLY A 76 -14.37 -0.07 5.02
CA GLY A 76 -15.51 -0.17 5.93
C GLY A 76 -15.15 -0.48 7.39
N ASP A 77 -15.74 0.27 8.32
CA ASP A 77 -15.61 0.13 9.78
C ASP A 77 -16.36 -1.09 10.40
N ASN A 78 -16.90 -2.00 9.60
CA ASN A 78 -17.87 -3.01 10.07
C ASN A 78 -17.34 -4.44 10.02
N SER A 79 -16.34 -4.79 10.82
CA SER A 79 -16.03 -6.20 11.05
C SER A 79 -15.77 -6.47 12.54
N ALA A 80 -16.40 -7.54 13.06
CA ALA A 80 -16.15 -8.01 14.42
C ALA A 80 -14.72 -8.59 14.51
N GLN A 81 -14.08 -8.58 15.70
CA GLN A 81 -12.64 -8.87 15.89
C GLN A 81 -12.04 -10.11 15.16
N GLY A 82 -12.84 -11.14 14.82
CA GLY A 82 -12.38 -12.31 14.05
C GLY A 82 -12.44 -12.14 12.52
N GLU A 83 -13.34 -11.30 12.01
CA GLU A 83 -13.44 -10.89 10.60
C GLU A 83 -12.36 -9.84 10.25
N MET A 84 -11.83 -9.16 11.27
CA MET A 84 -10.88 -8.05 11.10
C MET A 84 -9.58 -8.44 10.39
N LEU A 85 -9.00 -9.62 10.65
CA LEU A 85 -7.73 -10.03 10.04
C LEU A 85 -7.89 -10.41 8.56
N GLU A 86 -8.92 -11.16 8.19
CA GLU A 86 -9.21 -11.46 6.77
C GLU A 86 -9.61 -10.19 6.03
N THR A 87 -10.36 -9.29 6.70
CA THR A 87 -10.69 -7.97 6.17
C THR A 87 -9.43 -7.14 5.88
N CYS A 88 -8.42 -7.14 6.77
CA CYS A 88 -7.16 -6.44 6.54
C CYS A 88 -6.39 -7.00 5.33
N LYS A 89 -6.35 -8.33 5.15
CA LYS A 89 -5.66 -8.96 4.00
C LYS A 89 -6.33 -8.58 2.69
N GLU A 90 -7.65 -8.68 2.62
CA GLU A 90 -8.45 -8.31 1.46
C GLU A 90 -8.28 -6.82 1.14
N GLN A 91 -8.22 -5.96 2.15
CA GLN A 91 -7.98 -4.53 2.00
C GLN A 91 -6.56 -4.22 1.50
N GLN A 92 -5.53 -4.86 2.06
CA GLN A 92 -4.16 -4.72 1.57
C GLN A 92 -4.06 -5.11 0.09
N ALA A 93 -4.66 -6.25 -0.29
CA ALA A 93 -4.71 -6.69 -1.68
C ALA A 93 -5.45 -5.69 -2.58
N LEU A 94 -6.63 -5.22 -2.15
CA LEU A 94 -7.41 -4.21 -2.87
C LEU A 94 -6.60 -2.94 -3.12
N PHE A 95 -5.93 -2.38 -2.10
CA PHE A 95 -5.16 -1.15 -2.24
C PHE A 95 -3.90 -1.33 -3.09
N ALA A 96 -3.20 -2.46 -2.95
CA ALA A 96 -2.09 -2.80 -3.83
C ALA A 96 -2.54 -2.89 -5.30
N ARG A 97 -3.66 -3.57 -5.57
CA ARG A 97 -4.24 -3.66 -6.92
C ARG A 97 -4.74 -2.31 -7.42
N LEU A 98 -5.29 -1.46 -6.56
CA LEU A 98 -5.68 -0.09 -6.92
C LEU A 98 -4.46 0.75 -7.33
N TRP A 99 -3.35 0.58 -6.62
CA TRP A 99 -2.09 1.23 -6.95
C TRP A 99 -1.56 0.76 -8.31
N MET A 100 -1.56 -0.55 -8.56
CA MET A 100 -1.15 -1.12 -9.86
C MET A 100 -2.08 -0.68 -11.00
N PHE A 101 -3.39 -0.64 -10.74
CA PHE A 101 -4.37 -0.10 -11.67
C PHE A 101 -4.07 1.36 -12.00
N GLY A 102 -3.71 2.16 -11.00
CA GLY A 102 -3.29 3.54 -11.20
C GLY A 102 -2.01 3.66 -12.03
N GLU A 103 -1.04 2.77 -11.85
CA GLU A 103 0.18 2.73 -12.66
C GLU A 103 -0.14 2.45 -14.14
N GLU A 104 -0.91 1.40 -14.42
CA GLU A 104 -1.27 0.96 -15.76
C GLU A 104 -2.04 2.04 -16.53
N HIS A 105 -2.92 2.77 -15.84
CA HIS A 105 -3.83 3.77 -16.44
C HIS A 105 -3.34 5.22 -16.26
N LEU A 106 -2.09 5.41 -15.80
CA LEU A 106 -1.45 6.72 -15.61
C LEU A 106 -2.23 7.67 -14.69
N LEU A 107 -2.67 7.18 -13.53
CA LEU A 107 -3.47 7.89 -12.53
C LEU A 107 -2.64 8.14 -11.25
N PRO A 108 -1.72 9.13 -11.23
CA PRO A 108 -0.85 9.36 -10.09
C PRO A 108 -1.61 9.75 -8.82
N GLU A 109 -2.74 10.44 -8.92
CA GLU A 109 -3.58 10.79 -7.77
C GLU A 109 -4.27 9.56 -7.16
N LEU A 110 -4.65 8.59 -7.99
CA LEU A 110 -5.17 7.31 -7.52
C LEU A 110 -4.06 6.49 -6.84
N GLN A 111 -2.86 6.43 -7.44
CA GLN A 111 -1.71 5.77 -6.82
C GLN A 111 -1.40 6.39 -5.44
N HIS A 112 -1.44 7.71 -5.33
CA HIS A 112 -1.25 8.41 -4.07
C HIS A 112 -2.34 8.05 -3.04
N ALA A 113 -3.61 8.09 -3.43
CA ALA A 113 -4.70 7.69 -2.54
C ALA A 113 -4.55 6.22 -2.09
N ALA A 114 -4.21 5.33 -3.01
CA ALA A 114 -4.06 3.91 -2.77
C ALA A 114 -2.89 3.61 -1.82
N ILE A 115 -1.73 4.25 -2.00
CA ILE A 115 -0.58 4.04 -1.11
C ILE A 115 -0.83 4.62 0.28
N CYS A 116 -1.58 5.71 0.41
CA CYS A 116 -1.99 6.25 1.70
C CYS A 116 -2.91 5.27 2.44
N ALA A 117 -3.94 4.73 1.77
CA ALA A 117 -4.84 3.74 2.34
C ALA A 117 -4.11 2.43 2.71
N LEU A 118 -3.19 1.97 1.84
CA LEU A 118 -2.35 0.81 2.11
C LEU A 118 -1.44 1.03 3.33
N SER A 119 -0.80 2.20 3.42
CA SER A 119 0.08 2.53 4.55
C SER A 119 -0.68 2.53 5.87
N GLU A 120 -1.92 3.04 5.88
CA GLU A 120 -2.79 3.00 7.06
C GLU A 120 -3.10 1.54 7.50
N GLN A 121 -3.35 0.64 6.55
CA GLN A 121 -3.52 -0.79 6.89
C GLN A 121 -2.25 -1.43 7.44
N LEU A 122 -1.10 -1.06 6.87
CA LEU A 122 0.19 -1.64 7.25
C LEU A 122 0.63 -1.21 8.67
N LEU A 123 0.04 -0.15 9.24
CA LEU A 123 0.17 0.18 10.66
C LEU A 123 -0.48 -0.85 11.60
N HIS A 124 -1.49 -1.58 11.11
CA HIS A 124 -2.29 -2.51 11.91
C HIS A 124 -1.92 -3.98 11.66
N ALA A 125 -1.48 -4.30 10.45
CA ALA A 125 -1.09 -5.66 10.08
C ALA A 125 0.02 -5.64 9.02
N PHE A 126 1.04 -6.48 9.19
CA PHE A 126 2.08 -6.70 8.18
C PHE A 126 1.50 -7.35 6.91
N PRO A 127 2.16 -7.17 5.75
CA PRO A 127 1.65 -7.70 4.50
C PRO A 127 1.70 -9.22 4.49
N THR A 128 0.63 -9.90 4.07
CA THR A 128 0.70 -11.35 3.88
C THR A 128 1.46 -11.72 2.60
N VAL A 129 1.76 -13.01 2.44
CA VAL A 129 2.53 -13.51 1.29
C VAL A 129 1.77 -13.28 -0.02
N GLU A 130 0.45 -13.38 -0.01
CA GLU A 130 -0.37 -13.31 -1.23
C GLU A 130 -0.36 -11.89 -1.86
N PRO A 131 -0.63 -10.79 -1.13
CA PRO A 131 -0.45 -9.43 -1.67
C PRO A 131 0.99 -9.14 -2.10
N LEU A 132 1.99 -9.65 -1.38
CA LEU A 132 3.40 -9.55 -1.78
C LEU A 132 3.63 -10.21 -3.14
N LEU A 133 3.17 -11.44 -3.32
CA LEU A 133 3.28 -12.15 -4.60
C LEU A 133 2.63 -11.37 -5.73
N GLU A 134 1.39 -10.92 -5.54
CA GLU A 134 0.67 -10.15 -6.55
C GLU A 134 1.40 -8.86 -6.95
N VAL A 135 1.95 -8.13 -5.99
CA VAL A 135 2.75 -6.92 -6.27
C VAL A 135 3.99 -7.23 -7.09
N TYR A 136 4.71 -8.31 -6.76
CA TYR A 136 5.93 -8.69 -7.48
C TYR A 136 5.65 -9.31 -8.85
N GLU A 137 4.48 -9.90 -9.07
CA GLU A 137 4.07 -10.36 -10.39
C GLU A 137 3.52 -9.22 -11.26
N GLY A 138 2.84 -8.24 -10.64
CA GLY A 138 2.10 -7.19 -11.34
C GLY A 138 2.86 -5.88 -11.60
N THR A 139 4.06 -5.69 -11.05
CA THR A 139 4.82 -4.42 -11.18
C THR A 139 6.20 -4.60 -11.80
N ALA A 140 6.88 -3.52 -12.18
CA ALA A 140 8.28 -3.57 -12.61
C ALA A 140 9.26 -3.79 -11.43
N PRO A 141 10.47 -4.35 -11.63
CA PRO A 141 11.44 -4.61 -10.57
C PRO A 141 11.83 -3.40 -9.71
N ASP A 142 11.79 -2.19 -10.27
CA ASP A 142 12.12 -0.94 -9.58
C ASP A 142 10.91 -0.22 -8.97
N SER A 143 9.72 -0.85 -9.04
CA SER A 143 8.46 -0.29 -8.57
C SER A 143 8.54 0.16 -7.11
N PRO A 144 8.10 1.40 -6.79
CA PRO A 144 8.00 1.88 -5.42
C PRO A 144 7.14 0.99 -4.52
N LEU A 145 6.09 0.36 -5.08
CA LEU A 145 5.20 -0.51 -4.32
C LEU A 145 5.92 -1.76 -3.79
N ARG A 146 6.81 -2.36 -4.60
CA ARG A 146 7.64 -3.51 -4.16
C ARG A 146 8.50 -3.14 -2.95
N LYS A 147 9.11 -1.95 -2.99
CA LYS A 147 9.97 -1.43 -1.92
C LYS A 147 9.20 -1.23 -0.62
N VAL A 148 8.01 -0.62 -0.69
CA VAL A 148 7.13 -0.45 0.48
C VAL A 148 6.73 -1.80 1.05
N MET A 149 6.26 -2.72 0.20
CA MET A 149 5.80 -4.03 0.66
C MET A 149 6.94 -4.88 1.26
N ALA A 150 8.14 -4.83 0.66
CA ALA A 150 9.33 -5.50 1.20
C ALA A 150 9.78 -4.90 2.53
N HIS A 151 9.71 -3.57 2.65
CA HIS A 151 10.00 -2.85 3.89
C HIS A 151 9.10 -3.31 5.03
N GLU A 152 7.79 -3.29 4.81
CA GLU A 152 6.82 -3.72 5.84
C GLU A 152 6.94 -5.21 6.18
N ALA A 153 7.26 -6.06 5.20
CA ALA A 153 7.54 -7.47 5.45
C ALA A 153 8.78 -7.68 6.33
N ALA A 154 9.87 -6.95 6.05
CA ALA A 154 11.10 -7.02 6.84
C ALA A 154 10.87 -6.52 8.28
N SER A 155 10.12 -5.43 8.44
CA SER A 155 9.70 -4.89 9.74
C SER A 155 8.89 -5.91 10.55
N GLY A 156 7.91 -6.56 9.93
CA GLY A 156 7.10 -7.60 10.57
C GLY A 156 7.89 -8.84 10.99
N TRP A 157 8.91 -9.21 10.21
CA TRP A 157 9.83 -10.27 10.60
C TRP A 157 10.68 -9.89 11.81
N ARG A 158 11.15 -8.64 11.84
CA ARG A 158 12.04 -8.13 12.88
C ARG A 158 11.35 -7.99 14.24
N ILE A 159 10.08 -7.58 14.26
CA ILE A 159 9.30 -7.40 15.49
C ILE A 159 9.02 -8.79 16.09
N ARG A 160 10.05 -9.35 16.76
CA ARG A 160 9.89 -10.40 17.76
C ARG A 160 9.15 -9.74 18.91
N ILE A 161 7.84 -9.96 19.01
CA ILE A 161 7.03 -9.48 20.12
C ILE A 161 7.72 -9.90 21.43
N PRO A 162 8.29 -8.97 22.22
CA PRO A 162 8.79 -9.28 23.55
C PRO A 162 7.60 -9.23 24.48
N SER A 163 6.83 -10.31 24.52
CA SER A 163 5.79 -10.52 25.52
C SER A 163 6.15 -11.75 26.31
N ASP A 164 6.07 -11.65 27.64
CA ASP A 164 6.34 -12.68 28.66
C ASP A 164 5.56 -14.01 28.50
N SER A 165 4.87 -14.23 27.38
CA SER A 165 4.27 -15.51 27.01
C SER A 165 5.27 -16.36 26.22
N LYS A 166 5.34 -17.65 26.54
CA LYS A 166 6.25 -18.65 25.95
C LYS A 166 6.04 -18.92 24.44
N GLU A 167 5.31 -18.08 23.73
CA GLU A 167 5.07 -18.19 22.29
C GLU A 167 5.55 -16.93 21.57
N ASN A 168 6.86 -16.85 21.38
CA ASN A 168 7.54 -15.87 20.55
C ASN A 168 7.23 -16.19 19.08
N LYS A 169 6.03 -15.81 18.62
CA LYS A 169 5.54 -16.16 17.28
C LYS A 169 5.80 -14.99 16.33
N SER A 170 6.76 -15.17 15.42
CA SER A 170 6.96 -14.25 14.29
C SER A 170 5.66 -14.13 13.47
N CYS A 171 5.43 -12.97 12.87
CA CYS A 171 4.31 -12.74 11.95
C CYS A 171 4.39 -13.62 10.69
N TYR A 172 5.59 -14.14 10.37
CA TYR A 172 5.80 -15.08 9.28
C TYR A 172 6.22 -16.45 9.83
N SER A 173 5.53 -17.50 9.41
CA SER A 173 6.01 -18.86 9.63
C SER A 173 7.22 -19.14 8.73
N ARG A 174 7.97 -20.20 9.01
CA ARG A 174 9.05 -20.65 8.11
C ARG A 174 8.53 -20.92 6.70
N GLY A 175 7.34 -21.50 6.58
CA GLY A 175 6.72 -21.76 5.28
C GLY A 175 6.38 -20.47 4.53
N ASP A 176 6.05 -19.39 5.23
CA ASP A 176 5.81 -18.09 4.61
C ASP A 176 7.11 -17.48 4.10
N LEU A 177 8.20 -17.58 4.87
CA LEU A 177 9.53 -17.13 4.43
C LEU A 177 10.05 -17.93 3.23
N ASP A 178 9.80 -19.25 3.19
CA ASP A 178 10.15 -20.08 2.03
C ASP A 178 9.39 -19.63 0.78
N LYS A 179 8.09 -19.27 0.91
CA LYS A 179 7.31 -18.70 -0.19
C LYS A 179 7.83 -17.32 -0.61
N LEU A 180 8.12 -16.42 0.33
CA LEU A 180 8.68 -15.10 0.03
C LEU A 180 10.03 -15.21 -0.69
N GLY A 181 10.89 -16.13 -0.26
CA GLY A 181 12.17 -16.41 -0.90
C GLY A 181 12.05 -16.98 -2.31
N ALA A 182 10.90 -17.58 -2.66
CA ALA A 182 10.63 -18.08 -4.00
C ALA A 182 10.13 -16.98 -4.98
N ILE A 183 9.70 -15.82 -4.47
CA ILE A 183 9.26 -14.69 -5.30
C ILE A 183 10.49 -14.01 -5.92
N ALA A 184 10.55 -13.99 -7.25
CA ALA A 184 11.66 -13.39 -7.99
C ALA A 184 11.85 -11.90 -7.62
N GLY A 185 13.04 -11.54 -7.14
CA GLY A 185 13.40 -10.19 -6.69
C GLY A 185 13.05 -9.90 -5.23
N CYS A 186 12.04 -10.56 -4.65
CA CYS A 186 11.59 -10.29 -3.28
C CYS A 186 12.66 -10.53 -2.23
N ALA A 187 13.46 -11.60 -2.38
CA ALA A 187 14.53 -11.89 -1.43
C ALA A 187 15.59 -10.77 -1.35
N ALA A 188 15.92 -10.15 -2.49
CA ALA A 188 16.91 -9.07 -2.54
C ALA A 188 16.36 -7.77 -1.93
N ASP A 189 15.12 -7.42 -2.26
CA ASP A 189 14.44 -6.24 -1.71
C ASP A 189 14.19 -6.40 -0.21
N PHE A 190 13.78 -7.59 0.24
CA PHE A 190 13.61 -7.92 1.65
C PHE A 190 14.92 -7.82 2.43
N ALA A 191 16.02 -8.37 1.89
CA ALA A 191 17.34 -8.27 2.53
C ALA A 191 17.79 -6.81 2.64
N THR A 192 17.60 -6.03 1.56
CA THR A 192 17.92 -4.59 1.53
C THR A 192 17.11 -3.83 2.59
N ALA A 193 15.80 -4.09 2.68
CA ALA A 193 14.95 -3.50 3.69
C ALA A 193 15.40 -3.86 5.12
N LEU A 194 15.77 -5.12 5.35
CA LEU A 194 16.23 -5.58 6.65
C LEU A 194 17.55 -4.90 7.06
N GLU A 195 18.49 -4.70 6.12
CA GLU A 195 19.73 -3.98 6.37
C GLU A 195 19.48 -2.51 6.75
N ILE A 196 18.57 -1.83 6.03
CA ILE A 196 18.16 -0.45 6.33
C ILE A 196 17.58 -0.37 7.75
N GLU A 197 16.67 -1.26 8.09
CA GLU A 197 16.07 -1.36 9.41
C GLU A 197 17.13 -1.57 10.50
N MET A 198 18.09 -2.46 10.27
CA MET A 198 19.20 -2.70 11.21
C MET A 198 20.03 -1.44 11.45
N GLN A 199 20.39 -0.72 10.39
CA GLN A 199 21.14 0.54 10.48
C GLN A 199 20.37 1.62 11.24
N ILE A 200 19.05 1.75 10.99
CA ILE A 200 18.17 2.69 11.70
C ILE A 200 18.20 2.39 13.21
N ALA A 201 18.03 1.14 13.61
CA ALA A 201 18.03 0.79 15.03
C ALA A 201 19.39 0.95 15.72
N GLU A 202 20.50 0.68 15.03
CA GLU A 202 21.84 0.94 15.55
C GLU A 202 22.04 2.44 15.79
N SER A 203 21.57 3.29 14.86
CA SER A 203 21.62 4.74 15.00
C SER A 203 20.81 5.24 16.22
N HIS A 204 19.61 4.66 16.44
CA HIS A 204 18.79 4.98 17.62
C HIS A 204 19.47 4.57 18.93
N ARG A 205 20.05 3.37 19.00
CA ARG A 205 20.80 2.92 20.19
C ARG A 205 22.00 3.81 20.51
N PHE A 206 22.71 4.26 19.48
CA PHE A 206 23.85 5.16 19.65
C PHE A 206 23.41 6.52 20.20
N ARG A 207 22.27 7.06 19.72
CA ARG A 207 21.69 8.31 20.20
C ARG A 207 21.22 8.22 21.65
N ASP A 208 20.48 7.17 21.99
CA ASP A 208 20.01 6.94 23.37
C ASP A 208 21.18 6.76 24.35
N SER A 209 22.26 6.11 23.91
CA SER A 209 23.49 5.95 24.71
C SER A 209 24.20 7.30 24.92
N GLN A 210 24.25 8.16 23.91
CA GLN A 210 24.81 9.50 24.06
C GLN A 210 23.97 10.37 25.01
N ASP A 211 22.64 10.33 24.90
CA ASP A 211 21.76 11.08 25.80
C ASP A 211 21.86 10.59 27.25
N THR A 212 22.07 9.28 27.45
CA THR A 212 22.30 8.69 28.77
C THR A 212 23.64 9.16 29.36
N ILE A 213 24.71 9.19 28.55
CA ILE A 213 26.04 9.66 28.99
C ILE A 213 26.02 11.16 29.31
N ILE A 214 25.31 11.97 28.53
CA ILE A 214 25.17 13.42 28.77
C ILE A 214 24.43 13.65 30.09
N ARG A 215 23.32 12.94 30.34
CA ARG A 215 22.57 13.04 31.60
C ARG A 215 23.41 12.62 32.80
N GLN A 216 24.18 11.55 32.69
CA GLN A 216 25.05 11.07 33.78
C GLN A 216 26.15 12.09 34.13
N ARG A 217 26.75 12.75 33.14
CA ARG A 217 27.74 13.82 33.36
C ARG A 217 27.13 15.04 34.04
N SER A 218 25.95 15.49 33.58
CA SER A 218 25.25 16.61 34.22
C SER A 218 24.85 16.32 35.68
N THR A 219 24.51 15.07 36.03
CA THR A 219 24.22 14.69 37.42
C THR A 219 25.48 14.59 38.29
N GLN A 220 26.63 14.24 37.70
CA GLN A 220 27.90 14.16 38.42
C GLN A 220 28.47 15.55 38.72
N ASP A 221 28.35 16.48 37.78
CA ASP A 221 28.82 17.87 37.95
C ASP A 221 27.97 18.65 38.98
N LEU A 222 26.67 18.33 39.12
CA LEU A 222 25.80 18.89 40.17
C LEU A 222 26.11 18.32 41.55
N SER A 223 26.46 17.04 41.65
CA SER A 223 26.87 16.39 42.91
C SER A 223 28.22 16.90 43.42
N SER A 224 29.14 17.28 42.53
CA SER A 224 30.44 17.83 42.92
C SER A 224 30.39 19.30 43.35
N ALA A 225 29.34 20.04 42.96
CA ALA A 225 29.12 21.42 43.39
C ALA A 225 28.48 21.54 44.79
N GLU A 226 27.83 20.47 45.28
CA GLU A 226 27.20 20.44 46.62
C GLU A 226 28.17 19.98 47.74
N GLU A 227 29.33 19.40 47.40
CA GLU A 227 30.38 19.01 48.38
C GLU A 227 31.41 20.11 48.69
N GLU A 228 31.36 21.27 48.01
CA GLU A 228 32.28 22.41 48.19
C GLU A 228 31.70 23.58 49.03
N ILE A 229 30.61 23.38 49.78
CA ILE A 229 30.02 24.38 50.70
C ILE A 229 30.23 24.00 52.17
#